data_AF-A0A3D2EGD7-F1
#
_entry.id   AF-A0A3D2EGD7-F1
#
_cell.length_a   1.000
_cell.length_b   1.000
_cell.length_c   1.000
_cell.angle_alpha   90.00
_cell.angle_beta   90.00
_cell.angle_gamma   90.00
#
_symmetry.space_group_name_H-M   'P 1'
#
loop_
_entity.id
_entity.type
_entity.pdbx_description
1 polymer ?
#
loop_
_entity_poly.entity_id
_entity_poly.type
_entity_poly.pdbx_seq_one_letter_code
_entity_poly.pdbx_strand_id
1 'polypeptide(L)'
;MEETNVTMTAAEMQGEPAAKENETKAEKFIRIGEYRMNKAVDAIGRLENLANRSSYEYTQEQVDAMFQALEGRVAEVKSRFAPKKAPEGKSFSFGTIE
;
A
#
# COMPACT_ATOMS: atom_id res chain seq x y z
N MET A 1 26.51 -26.65 3.48
CA MET A 1 25.72 -25.46 3.83
C MET A 1 26.53 -24.28 3.33
N GLU A 2 26.32 -23.89 2.08
CA GLU A 2 26.93 -22.67 1.54
C GLU A 2 25.91 -21.56 1.74
N GLU A 3 26.20 -20.68 2.69
CA GLU A 3 25.44 -19.44 2.87
C GLU A 3 25.85 -18.48 1.76
N THR A 4 25.08 -18.47 0.68
CA THR A 4 25.16 -17.43 -0.35
C THR A 4 24.57 -16.15 0.22
N ASN A 5 25.41 -15.35 0.88
CA ASN A 5 25.13 -13.94 1.13
C ASN A 5 25.09 -13.20 -0.21
N VAL A 6 23.89 -13.06 -0.76
CA VAL A 6 23.63 -12.17 -1.89
C VAL A 6 23.51 -10.75 -1.32
N THR A 7 24.63 -10.02 -1.36
CA THR A 7 24.62 -8.57 -1.21
C THR A 7 23.93 -7.97 -2.43
N MET A 8 22.61 -7.79 -2.37
CA MET A 8 21.88 -7.11 -3.44
C MET A 8 22.19 -5.61 -3.39
N THR A 9 22.71 -5.09 -4.49
CA THR A 9 23.00 -3.66 -4.64
C THR A 9 21.71 -2.90 -4.95
N ALA A 10 21.59 -1.69 -4.42
CA ALA A 10 20.38 -0.84 -4.49
C ALA A 10 19.92 -0.47 -5.91
N ALA A 11 20.71 -0.79 -6.95
CA ALA A 11 20.40 -0.49 -8.35
C ALA A 11 19.40 -1.47 -9.00
N GLU A 12 19.26 -2.70 -8.48
CA GLU A 12 18.40 -3.74 -9.08
C GLU A 12 16.91 -3.61 -8.72
N MET A 13 16.55 -2.70 -7.80
CA MET A 13 15.18 -2.57 -7.30
C MET A 13 14.22 -1.79 -8.21
N GLN A 14 14.48 -1.64 -9.52
CA GLN A 14 13.61 -0.84 -10.39
C GLN A 14 12.43 -1.63 -11.00
N GLY A 15 12.48 -2.96 -10.99
CA GLY A 15 11.41 -3.84 -11.49
C GLY A 15 10.66 -4.57 -10.37
N GLU A 16 9.39 -4.90 -10.61
CA GLU A 16 8.71 -5.90 -9.77
C GLU A 16 9.52 -7.21 -9.80
N PRO A 17 9.58 -7.95 -8.66
CA PRO A 17 10.27 -9.23 -8.62
C PRO A 17 9.71 -10.16 -9.71
N ALA A 18 10.56 -10.99 -10.31
CA ALA A 18 10.13 -11.94 -11.33
C ALA A 18 9.06 -12.90 -10.79
N ALA A 19 8.14 -13.34 -11.65
CA ALA A 19 7.15 -14.36 -11.30
C ALA A 19 7.84 -15.72 -11.07
N LYS A 20 7.35 -16.48 -10.08
CA LYS A 20 7.80 -17.85 -9.84
C LYS A 20 6.98 -18.83 -10.67
N GLU A 21 7.61 -19.90 -11.15
CA GLU A 21 6.90 -20.96 -11.87
C GLU A 21 5.88 -21.65 -10.93
N ASN A 22 4.65 -21.87 -11.39
CA ASN A 22 3.52 -22.42 -10.62
C ASN A 22 3.06 -21.61 -9.39
N GLU A 23 3.33 -20.30 -9.35
CA GLU A 23 2.92 -19.43 -8.24
C GLU A 23 1.39 -19.39 -8.05
N THR A 24 0.94 -19.63 -6.81
CA THR A 24 -0.47 -19.46 -6.42
C THR A 24 -0.85 -17.98 -6.32
N LYS A 25 -2.16 -17.69 -6.38
CA LYS A 25 -2.66 -16.31 -6.20
C LYS A 25 -2.25 -15.70 -4.85
N ALA A 26 -2.17 -16.51 -3.79
CA ALA A 26 -1.76 -16.07 -2.46
C ALA A 26 -0.26 -15.73 -2.42
N GLU A 27 0.59 -16.58 -2.98
CA GLU A 27 2.04 -16.33 -3.09
C GLU A 27 2.32 -15.09 -3.94
N LYS A 28 1.61 -14.93 -5.06
CA LYS A 28 1.69 -13.73 -5.90
C LYS A 28 1.32 -12.47 -5.13
N PHE A 29 0.27 -12.53 -4.30
CA PHE A 29 -0.13 -11.41 -3.46
C PHE A 29 0.96 -11.03 -2.47
N ILE A 30 1.58 -12.01 -1.81
CA ILE A 30 2.69 -11.78 -0.87
C ILE A 30 3.89 -11.17 -1.60
N ARG A 31 4.35 -11.81 -2.69
CA ARG A 31 5.54 -11.36 -3.45
C ARG A 31 5.41 -9.94 -3.99
N ILE A 32 4.27 -9.65 -4.63
CA ILE A 32 4.03 -8.32 -5.21
C ILE A 32 3.68 -7.31 -4.11
N GLY A 33 2.94 -7.72 -3.09
CA GLY A 33 2.54 -6.89 -1.96
C GLY A 33 3.74 -6.40 -1.15
N GLU A 34 4.65 -7.30 -0.80
CA GLU A 34 5.89 -6.98 -0.07
C GLU A 34 6.76 -5.99 -0.85
N TYR A 35 7.02 -6.28 -2.14
CA TYR A 35 7.79 -5.38 -3.00
C TYR A 35 7.18 -3.98 -3.05
N ARG A 36 5.86 -3.89 -3.33
CA ARG A 36 5.17 -2.60 -3.44
C ARG A 36 5.11 -1.86 -2.09
N MET A 37 4.94 -2.59 -0.99
CA MET A 37 4.91 -1.99 0.35
C MET A 37 6.27 -1.41 0.72
N ASN A 38 7.36 -2.14 0.49
CA ASN A 38 8.71 -1.64 0.75
C ASN A 38 9.01 -0.39 -0.08
N LYS A 39 8.62 -0.37 -1.36
CA LYS A 39 8.72 0.85 -2.19
C LYS A 39 7.92 2.03 -1.66
N ALA A 40 6.72 1.78 -1.12
CA ALA A 40 5.91 2.83 -0.51
C ALA A 40 6.57 3.36 0.77
N VAL A 41 7.07 2.49 1.64
CA VAL A 41 7.79 2.87 2.87
C VAL A 41 9.05 3.68 2.54
N ASP A 42 9.85 3.24 1.57
CA ASP A 42 11.04 3.97 1.13
C ASP A 42 10.68 5.37 0.62
N ALA A 43 9.63 5.49 -0.19
CA ALA A 43 9.18 6.76 -0.74
C ALA A 43 8.67 7.71 0.36
N ILE A 44 7.95 7.18 1.36
CA ILE A 44 7.50 7.95 2.52
C ILE A 44 8.69 8.38 3.37
N GLY A 45 9.67 7.50 3.61
CA GLY A 45 10.89 7.84 4.35
C GLY A 45 11.68 8.98 3.70
N ARG A 46 11.67 9.11 2.38
CA ARG A 46 12.30 10.26 1.70
C ARG A 46 11.66 11.61 2.03
N LEU A 47 10.39 11.63 2.44
CA LEU A 47 9.72 12.86 2.88
C LEU A 47 10.34 13.40 4.18
N GLU A 48 10.92 12.54 5.02
CA GLU A 48 11.62 12.95 6.25
C GLU A 48 12.76 13.94 5.95
N ASN A 49 13.45 13.79 4.82
CA ASN A 49 14.53 14.69 4.42
C ASN A 49 14.06 16.15 4.24
N LEU A 50 12.78 16.36 3.93
CA LEU A 50 12.20 17.71 3.81
C LEU A 50 12.05 18.40 5.15
N ALA A 51 12.10 17.66 6.27
CA ALA A 51 12.05 18.25 7.61
C ALA A 51 13.27 19.14 7.91
N ASN A 52 14.38 18.98 7.17
CA ASN A 52 15.60 19.74 7.38
C ASN A 52 15.42 21.24 7.07
N ARG A 53 15.17 22.03 8.12
CA ARG A 53 14.99 23.49 8.07
C ARG A 53 16.23 24.27 7.61
N SER A 54 17.42 23.66 7.60
CA SER A 54 18.63 24.31 7.06
C SER A 54 18.69 24.28 5.53
N SER A 55 17.99 23.33 4.91
CA SER A 55 17.93 23.18 3.44
C SER A 55 16.59 23.63 2.86
N TYR A 56 15.54 23.69 3.68
CA TYR A 56 14.18 23.96 3.23
C TYR A 56 13.45 24.92 4.16
N GLU A 57 12.60 25.75 3.57
CA GLU A 57 11.61 26.54 4.28
C GLU A 57 10.22 26.00 3.94
N TYR A 58 9.39 25.83 4.96
CA TYR A 58 8.02 25.34 4.81
C TYR A 58 7.15 25.83 5.95
N THR A 59 5.86 26.00 5.65
CA THR A 59 4.85 26.32 6.66
C THR A 59 4.22 25.05 7.22
N GLN A 60 3.52 25.17 8.35
CA GLN A 60 2.80 24.03 8.92
C GLN A 60 1.66 23.59 7.99
N GLU A 61 0.97 24.52 7.35
CA GLU A 61 -0.11 24.24 6.41
C GLU A 61 0.35 23.42 5.20
N GLN A 62 1.58 23.65 4.72
CA GLN A 62 2.17 22.86 3.64
C GLN A 62 2.46 21.42 4.07
N VAL A 63 2.95 21.25 5.30
CA VAL A 63 3.18 19.92 5.89
C VAL A 63 1.86 19.19 6.08
N ASP A 64 0.86 19.86 6.65
CA ASP A 64 -0.46 19.29 6.89
C ASP A 64 -1.13 18.87 5.57
N ALA A 65 -1.08 19.72 4.53
CA ALA A 65 -1.62 19.40 3.22
C ALA A 65 -0.94 18.16 2.59
N MET A 66 0.38 18.03 2.75
CA MET A 66 1.13 16.88 2.24
C MET A 66 0.70 15.58 2.93
N PHE A 67 0.57 15.58 4.26
CA PHE A 67 0.18 14.38 5.00
C PHE A 67 -1.31 14.06 4.86
N GLN A 68 -2.19 15.06 4.79
CA GLN A 68 -3.61 14.84 4.51
C GLN A 68 -3.82 14.13 3.17
N ALA A 69 -3.07 14.52 2.12
CA ALA A 69 -3.13 13.86 0.82
C ALA A 69 -2.64 12.40 0.89
N LEU A 70 -1.54 12.15 1.61
CA LEU A 70 -1.00 10.79 1.81
C LEU A 70 -1.99 9.89 2.57
N GLU A 71 -2.49 10.37 3.71
CA GLU A 71 -3.44 9.65 4.55
C GLU A 71 -4.75 9.35 3.81
N GLY A 72 -5.27 10.33 3.06
CA GLY A 72 -6.46 10.17 2.24
C GLY A 72 -6.29 9.05 1.20
N ARG A 73 -5.14 9.00 0.52
CA ARG A 73 -4.86 7.93 -0.44
C ARG A 73 -4.70 6.57 0.24
N VAL A 74 -4.04 6.51 1.40
CA VAL A 74 -3.92 5.26 2.17
C VAL A 74 -5.30 4.76 2.61
N ALA A 75 -6.18 5.66 3.07
CA ALA A 75 -7.55 5.32 3.46
C ALA A 75 -8.36 4.80 2.27
N GLU A 76 -8.29 5.46 1.11
CA GLU A 76 -8.95 5.01 -0.13
C GLU A 76 -8.48 3.60 -0.53
N VAL A 77 -7.18 3.35 -0.54
CA VAL A 77 -6.62 2.03 -0.90
C VAL A 77 -7.06 0.97 0.11
N LYS A 78 -6.99 1.25 1.42
CA LYS A 78 -7.46 0.34 2.48
C LYS A 78 -8.94 0.01 2.30
N SER A 79 -9.78 0.96 1.90
CA SER A 79 -11.20 0.72 1.66
C SER A 79 -11.48 -0.35 0.60
N ARG A 80 -10.57 -0.54 -0.37
CA ARG A 80 -10.69 -1.58 -1.41
C ARG A 80 -10.45 -2.99 -0.88
N PHE A 81 -9.77 -3.12 0.26
CA PHE A 81 -9.56 -4.38 0.95
C PHE A 81 -10.66 -4.69 1.97
N ALA A 82 -11.52 -3.71 2.28
CA ALA A 82 -12.65 -3.95 3.17
C ALA A 82 -13.60 -4.98 2.53
N PRO A 83 -14.14 -5.92 3.32
CA PRO A 83 -15.14 -6.84 2.80
C PRO A 83 -16.31 -6.03 2.27
N LYS A 84 -16.65 -6.21 0.99
CA LYS A 84 -17.90 -5.67 0.46
C LYS A 84 -19.01 -6.32 1.25
N LYS A 85 -19.70 -5.54 2.11
CA LYS A 85 -20.99 -5.97 2.65
C LYS A 85 -21.82 -6.43 1.46
N ALA A 86 -22.30 -7.67 1.49
CA ALA A 86 -23.27 -8.14 0.51
C ALA A 86 -24.41 -7.10 0.49
N PRO A 87 -24.96 -6.75 -0.68
CA PRO A 87 -26.18 -5.95 -0.70
C PRO A 87 -27.20 -6.73 0.12
N GLU A 88 -27.56 -6.19 1.29
CA GLU A 88 -28.66 -6.72 2.08
C GLU A 88 -29.86 -6.69 1.14
N GLY A 89 -30.22 -7.88 0.66
CA GLY A 89 -31.32 -8.04 -0.27
C GLY A 89 -32.51 -7.39 0.38
N LYS A 90 -33.05 -6.33 -0.26
CA LYS A 90 -34.34 -5.78 0.13
C LYS A 90 -35.38 -6.88 -0.13
N SER A 91 -35.55 -7.79 0.83
CA SER A 91 -36.61 -8.78 0.78
C SER A 91 -37.91 -8.04 1.07
N PHE A 92 -38.58 -7.67 0.00
CA PHE A 92 -39.94 -7.15 0.06
C PHE A 92 -40.89 -8.34 0.32
N SER A 93 -41.78 -8.20 1.31
CA SER A 93 -42.83 -9.17 1.63
C SER A 93 -44.17 -8.44 1.65
N PHE A 94 -45.13 -8.92 0.88
CA PHE A 94 -46.54 -8.59 1.09
C PHE A 94 -46.99 -9.45 2.27
N GLY A 95 -47.15 -8.85 3.47
CA GLY A 95 -47.55 -9.58 4.67
C GLY A 95 -48.73 -10.52 4.42
N THR A 96 -48.69 -11.70 5.03
CA THR A 96 -49.75 -12.71 4.99
C THR A 96 -51.09 -12.06 5.32
N ILE A 97 -52.05 -12.20 4.41
CA ILE A 97 -53.44 -11.83 4.64
C ILE A 97 -54.06 -13.00 5.43
N GLU A 98 -54.39 -12.77 6.70
CA GLU A 98 -55.22 -13.68 7.51
C GLU A 98 -56.68 -13.67 7.02
#